data_AF-A0A4P2QBU3-F1
#
_entry.id   AF-A0A4P2QBU3-F1
#
_cell.length_a   1.000
_cell.length_b   1.000
_cell.length_c   1.000
_cell.angle_alpha   90.00
_cell.angle_beta   90.00
_cell.angle_gamma   90.00
#
_symmetry.space_group_name_H-M   'P 1'
#
loop_
_entity.id
_entity.type
_entity.pdbx_description
1 polymer ?
#
loop_
_entity_poly.entity_id
_entity_poly.type
_entity_poly.pdbx_seq_one_letter_code
_entity_poly.pdbx_strand_id
1 'polypeptide(L)'
;MNGKVLLGSSTNLHGPLNKHRFMLSIGMHTNQELQRDWKLHGPDAFTFEVLEVVKPKDDPGFSVSDELTLLEQIWLEKLSPLAPRGYNTGTRIRE
;
A
#
# COMPACT_ATOMS: atom_id res chain seq x y z
N MET A 1 -12.67 10.36 10.06
CA MET A 1 -11.61 9.68 9.28
C MET A 1 -10.54 10.70 8.94
N ASN A 2 -9.26 10.37 9.11
CA ASN A 2 -8.13 11.29 8.82
C ASN A 2 -7.68 11.23 7.34
N GLY A 3 -8.16 10.26 6.56
CA GLY A 3 -7.89 10.10 5.13
C GLY A 3 -6.47 9.63 4.78
N LYS A 4 -5.65 9.28 5.78
CA LYS A 4 -4.27 8.84 5.55
C LYS A 4 -4.26 7.41 5.00
N VAL A 5 -3.37 7.16 4.05
CA VAL A 5 -3.21 5.85 3.42
C VAL A 5 -1.74 5.42 3.40
N LEU A 6 -1.50 4.12 3.51
CA LEU A 6 -0.23 3.49 3.18
C LEU A 6 -0.45 2.74 1.87
N LEU A 7 0.19 3.23 0.80
CA LEU A 7 0.12 2.64 -0.53
C LEU A 7 1.33 1.73 -0.76
N GLY A 8 1.07 0.52 -1.26
CA GLY A 8 2.09 -0.45 -1.65
C GLY A 8 1.68 -1.16 -2.93
N SER A 9 2.65 -1.72 -3.64
CA SER A 9 2.43 -2.59 -4.81
C SER A 9 3.28 -3.85 -4.67
N SER A 10 2.86 -4.95 -5.29
CA SER A 10 3.65 -6.18 -5.33
C SER A 10 3.19 -7.06 -6.49
N THR A 11 4.06 -7.96 -6.93
CA THR A 11 3.69 -9.06 -7.82
C THR A 11 2.88 -10.14 -7.10
N ASN A 12 2.87 -10.13 -5.76
CA ASN A 12 2.02 -10.98 -4.92
C ASN A 12 1.19 -10.12 -3.96
N LEU A 13 -0.08 -9.89 -4.28
CA LEU A 13 -0.96 -8.98 -3.54
C LEU A 13 -1.24 -9.42 -2.09
N HIS A 14 -1.32 -10.73 -1.83
CA HIS A 14 -1.72 -11.24 -0.51
C HIS A 14 -0.60 -11.19 0.52
N GLY A 15 0.66 -11.31 0.09
CA GLY A 15 1.81 -11.37 0.99
C GLY A 15 1.99 -10.09 1.82
N PRO A 16 2.26 -8.93 1.19
CA PRO A 16 2.47 -7.67 1.88
C PRO A 16 1.26 -7.24 2.71
N LEU A 17 0.04 -7.37 2.18
CA LEU A 17 -1.17 -6.93 2.87
C LEU A 17 -1.39 -7.69 4.18
N ASN A 18 -1.20 -9.02 4.17
CA ASN A 18 -1.26 -9.84 5.38
C ASN A 18 -0.12 -9.52 6.36
N LYS A 19 1.10 -9.31 5.84
CA LYS A 19 2.25 -8.90 6.64
C LYS A 19 1.98 -7.59 7.38
N HIS A 20 1.47 -6.55 6.70
CA HIS A 20 1.17 -5.27 7.34
C HIS A 20 0.13 -5.43 8.45
N ARG A 21 -0.98 -6.12 8.16
CA ARG A 21 -2.04 -6.37 9.15
C ARG A 21 -1.49 -7.13 10.37
N PHE A 22 -0.71 -8.17 10.14
CA PHE A 22 -0.08 -8.94 11.22
C PHE A 22 0.88 -8.08 12.05
N MET A 23 1.79 -7.36 11.41
CA MET A 23 2.77 -6.50 12.09
C MET A 23 2.09 -5.40 12.93
N LEU A 24 0.98 -4.83 12.44
CA LEU A 24 0.18 -3.86 13.20
C LEU A 24 -0.47 -4.50 14.43
N SER A 25 -1.00 -5.71 14.30
CA SER A 25 -1.64 -6.45 15.39
C SER A 25 -0.68 -6.80 16.53
N ILE A 26 0.57 -7.13 16.21
CA ILE A 26 1.62 -7.44 17.21
C ILE A 26 2.41 -6.20 17.66
N GLY A 27 2.11 -5.01 17.12
CA GLY A 27 2.75 -3.77 17.52
C GLY A 27 4.17 -3.56 16.98
N MET A 28 4.57 -4.27 15.93
CA MET A 28 5.93 -4.27 15.37
C MET A 28 6.02 -3.60 13.98
N HIS A 29 4.97 -2.92 13.54
CA HIS A 29 4.98 -2.29 12.22
C HIS A 29 6.08 -1.23 12.09
N THR A 30 6.81 -1.24 10.97
CA THR A 30 7.97 -0.35 10.76
C THR A 30 7.54 1.12 10.67
N ASN A 31 6.37 1.40 10.08
CA ASN A 31 5.77 2.71 10.07
C ASN A 31 5.21 3.07 11.47
N GLN A 32 5.96 3.87 12.21
CA GLN A 32 5.62 4.25 13.59
C GLN A 32 4.37 5.11 13.69
N GLU A 33 4.11 5.97 12.70
CA GLU A 33 2.93 6.83 12.68
C GLU A 33 1.66 6.00 12.48
N LEU A 34 1.67 5.10 11.49
CA LEU A 34 0.58 4.15 11.28
C LEU A 34 0.37 3.25 12.50
N GLN A 35 1.45 2.76 13.12
CA GLN A 35 1.35 1.95 14.33
C GLN A 35 0.73 2.71 15.51
N ARG A 36 1.03 4.00 15.65
CA ARG A 36 0.45 4.88 16.67
C ARG A 36 -1.03 5.10 16.41
N ASP A 37 -1.42 5.42 15.18
CA ASP A 37 -2.83 5.62 14.81
C ASP A 37 -3.63 4.32 14.95
N TRP A 38 -3.03 3.17 14.60
CA TRP A 38 -3.61 1.84 14.82
C TRP A 38 -3.91 1.57 16.30
N LYS A 39 -2.95 1.85 17.19
CA LYS A 39 -3.16 1.70 18.65
C LYS A 39 -4.21 2.66 19.19
N LEU A 40 -4.31 3.87 18.62
CA LEU A 40 -5.23 4.91 19.08
C LEU A 40 -6.68 4.64 18.65
N HIS A 41 -6.88 4.23 17.41
CA HIS A 41 -8.23 4.09 16.82
C HIS A 41 -8.73 2.66 16.78
N GLY A 42 -7.85 1.68 16.97
CA GLY A 42 -8.18 0.26 16.89
C GLY A 42 -8.28 -0.26 15.44
N PRO A 43 -8.29 -1.60 15.26
CA PRO A 43 -8.29 -2.23 13.95
C PRO A 43 -9.50 -1.88 13.08
N ASP A 44 -10.67 -1.68 13.70
CA ASP A 44 -11.93 -1.41 12.99
C ASP A 44 -11.97 -0.02 12.33
N ALA A 45 -11.02 0.86 12.67
CA ALA A 45 -10.85 2.15 12.02
C ALA A 45 -10.06 2.09 10.71
N PHE A 46 -9.56 0.91 10.32
CA PHE A 46 -8.69 0.72 9.16
C PHE A 46 -9.26 -0.29 8.17
N THR A 47 -9.13 0.02 6.89
CA THR A 47 -9.48 -0.87 5.78
C THR A 47 -8.21 -1.33 5.08
N PHE A 48 -8.17 -2.60 4.68
CA PHE A 48 -7.13 -3.16 3.82
C PHE A 48 -7.80 -3.59 2.52
N GLU A 49 -7.39 -2.99 1.41
CA GLU A 49 -8.03 -3.18 0.11
C GLU A 49 -7.00 -3.33 -1.01
N VAL A 50 -7.38 -4.06 -2.05
CA VAL A 50 -6.64 -4.11 -3.31
C VAL A 50 -7.30 -3.09 -4.24
N LEU A 51 -6.53 -2.06 -4.62
CA LEU A 51 -7.04 -0.99 -5.48
C LEU A 51 -7.16 -1.43 -6.94
N GLU A 52 -6.15 -2.14 -7.45
CA GLU A 52 -6.09 -2.53 -8.85
C GLU A 52 -5.18 -3.76 -9.04
N VAL A 53 -5.53 -4.61 -10.01
CA VAL A 53 -4.78 -5.82 -10.36
C VAL A 53 -4.35 -5.72 -11.81
N VAL A 54 -3.05 -5.87 -12.07
CA VAL A 54 -2.54 -6.00 -13.44
C VAL A 54 -3.11 -7.26 -14.06
N LYS A 55 -3.82 -7.12 -15.18
CA LYS A 55 -4.34 -8.24 -15.96
C LYS A 55 -3.29 -8.66 -17.00
N PRO A 56 -2.71 -9.87 -16.89
CA PRO A 56 -1.76 -10.34 -17.88
C PRO A 56 -2.38 -10.39 -19.27
N LYS A 57 -1.60 -10.04 -20.29
CA LYS A 57 -2.00 -10.12 -21.70
C LYS A 57 -1.08 -11.10 -22.42
N ASP A 58 -1.66 -11.82 -23.38
CA ASP A 58 -0.90 -12.69 -24.30
C ASP A 58 -0.32 -11.83 -25.44
N ASP A 59 0.65 -10.99 -25.08
CA ASP A 59 1.38 -10.11 -25.99
C ASP A 59 2.88 -10.26 -25.68
N PRO A 60 3.74 -10.56 -26.67
CA PRO A 60 5.19 -10.66 -26.49
C PRO A 60 5.86 -9.41 -25.88
N GLY A 61 5.25 -8.24 -26.02
CA GLY A 61 5.72 -6.98 -25.44
C GLY A 61 5.18 -6.68 -24.03
N PHE A 62 4.30 -7.53 -23.48
CA PHE A 62 3.68 -7.27 -22.19
C PHE A 62 4.62 -7.52 -21.02
N SER A 63 4.76 -6.51 -20.15
CA SER A 63 5.60 -6.57 -18.95
C SER A 63 4.77 -6.20 -17.72
N VAL A 64 4.55 -7.19 -16.84
CA VAL A 64 3.86 -6.98 -15.55
C VAL A 64 4.57 -5.90 -14.71
N SER A 65 5.90 -5.85 -14.77
CA SER A 65 6.69 -4.87 -14.03
C SER A 65 6.45 -3.45 -14.54
N ASP A 66 6.29 -3.26 -15.85
CA ASP A 66 6.07 -1.94 -16.43
C ASP A 66 4.64 -1.47 -16.17
N GLU A 67 3.67 -2.37 -16.29
CA GLU A 67 2.27 -2.11 -15.91
C GLU A 67 2.14 -1.76 -14.42
N LEU A 68 2.82 -2.49 -13.52
CA LEU A 68 2.86 -2.13 -12.11
C LEU A 68 3.47 -0.74 -11.88
N THR A 69 4.52 -0.38 -12.63
CA THR A 69 5.18 0.93 -12.51
C THR A 69 4.23 2.05 -12.92
N LEU A 70 3.45 1.83 -13.98
CA LEU A 70 2.42 2.77 -14.42
C LEU A 70 1.33 2.95 -13.36
N LEU A 71 0.81 1.84 -12.81
CA LEU A 71 -0.21 1.88 -11.77
C LEU A 71 0.29 2.59 -10.50
N GLU A 72 1.53 2.32 -10.09
CA GLU A 72 2.15 3.01 -8.95
C GLU A 72 2.15 4.53 -9.13
N GLN A 73 2.55 5.02 -10.32
CA GLN A 73 2.55 6.45 -10.62
C GLN A 73 1.14 7.05 -10.57
N ILE A 74 0.16 6.39 -11.20
CA ILE A 74 -1.24 6.82 -11.21
C ILE A 74 -1.79 6.93 -9.77
N TRP A 75 -1.56 5.90 -8.94
CA TRP A 75 -2.10 5.86 -7.58
C TRP A 75 -1.35 6.77 -6.61
N LEU A 76 -0.03 6.97 -6.78
CA LEU A 76 0.72 7.98 -6.04
C LEU A 76 0.17 9.38 -6.28
N GLU A 77 -0.15 9.72 -7.53
CA GLU A 77 -0.75 11.01 -7.88
C GLU A 77 -2.16 11.16 -7.30
N LYS A 78 -3.02 10.17 -7.53
CA LYS A 78 -4.43 10.19 -7.09
C LYS A 78 -4.58 10.27 -5.57
N LEU A 79 -3.78 9.52 -4.82
CA LEU A 79 -3.95 9.40 -3.36
C LEU A 79 -3.07 10.36 -2.58
N SER A 80 -1.99 10.88 -3.18
CA SER A 80 -1.00 11.70 -2.48
C SER A 80 -0.57 11.09 -1.13
N PRO A 81 -0.13 9.82 -1.09
CA PRO A 81 0.00 9.04 0.14
C PRO A 81 1.24 9.41 0.98
N LEU A 82 1.97 10.45 0.58
CA LEU A 82 3.21 10.85 1.23
C LEU A 82 2.94 11.59 2.55
N ALA A 83 3.79 11.34 3.54
CA ALA A 83 3.80 12.07 4.79
C ALA A 83 3.92 13.60 4.54
N PRO A 84 3.21 14.45 5.32
CA PRO A 84 2.40 14.10 6.50
C PRO A 84 0.92 13.78 6.19
N ARG A 85 0.52 13.78 4.91
CA ARG A 85 -0.88 13.57 4.50
C ARG A 85 -1.25 12.11 4.25
N GLY A 86 -0.27 11.24 4.10
CA GLY A 86 -0.41 9.79 4.20
C GLY A 86 0.75 9.17 4.98
N TYR A 87 0.93 7.85 4.86
CA TYR A 87 1.91 7.09 5.62
C TYR A 87 3.19 6.77 4.83
N ASN A 88 3.23 6.95 3.51
CA ASN A 88 4.43 6.67 2.72
C ASN A 88 5.54 7.70 2.98
N THR A 89 6.77 7.23 3.17
CA THR A 89 7.96 8.09 3.33
C THR A 89 8.70 8.38 2.02
N GLY A 90 8.25 7.77 0.92
CA GLY A 90 8.81 7.96 -0.41
C GLY A 90 7.92 7.34 -1.49
N THR A 91 8.29 7.54 -2.75
CA THR A 91 7.56 7.06 -3.93
C THR A 91 7.93 5.64 -4.35
N ARG A 92 8.96 5.04 -3.74
CA ARG A 92 9.28 3.62 -3.92
C ARG A 92 8.37 2.80 -3.02
N ILE A 93 7.30 2.30 -3.60
CA ILE A 93 6.21 1.61 -2.89
C ILE A 93 6.08 0.13 -3.23
N ARG A 94 6.96 -0.38 -4.12
CA ARG A 94 6.96 -1.79 -4.52
C ARG A 94 7.65 -2.66 -3.46
N GLU A 95 6.99 -3.76 -3.09
CA GLU A 95 7.41 -4.76 -2.11
C GLU A 95 7.57 -6.16 -2.70
#